data_AF-A0A7S3QGW4-F1
#
_entry.id   AF-A0A7S3QGW4-F1
#
_cell.length_a   1.000
_cell.length_b   1.000
_cell.length_c   1.000
_cell.angle_alpha   90.00
_cell.angle_beta   90.00
_cell.angle_gamma   90.00
#
_symmetry.space_group_name_H-M   'P 1'
#
loop_
_entity.id
_entity.type
_entity.pdbx_description
1 polymer ?
#
loop_
_entity_poly.entity_id
_entity_poly.type
_entity_poly.pdbx_seq_one_letter_code
_entity_poly.pdbx_strand_id
1 'polypeptide(L)'
;MSTGTWFKVHDGEKPLRPNGPYVIFYKEERPKLLLEFPNISFREGADRISARFQALTPTQREKYTKMSQLEMERYIRETLEWKNAQLDKERYKWESLEWKNEIERIGFY
;
A
#
# COMPACT_ATOMS: atom_id res chain seq x y z
N MET A 1 -17.87 7.06 18.93
CA MET A 1 -17.15 5.77 18.79
C MET A 1 -16.64 5.72 17.36
N SER A 2 -15.34 5.97 17.15
CA SER A 2 -14.76 6.11 15.81
C SER A 2 -14.42 4.73 15.25
N THR A 3 -15.22 4.24 14.30
CA THR A 3 -14.84 3.09 13.46
C THR A 3 -13.87 3.57 12.38
N GLY A 4 -12.64 3.82 12.79
CA GLY A 4 -11.57 4.32 11.93
C GLY A 4 -10.97 3.20 11.08
N THR A 5 -11.50 3.04 9.87
CA THR A 5 -10.95 2.21 8.81
C THR A 5 -9.47 2.55 8.56
N TRP A 6 -8.58 1.60 8.83
CA TRP A 6 -7.11 1.70 8.80
C TRP A 6 -6.49 1.74 7.39
N PHE A 7 -7.04 2.54 6.47
CA PHE A 7 -6.42 2.83 5.18
C PHE A 7 -6.27 4.34 4.98
N LYS A 8 -5.58 4.99 5.92
CA LYS A 8 -5.01 6.31 5.66
C LYS A 8 -3.74 6.10 4.85
N VAL A 9 -3.81 6.33 3.55
CA VAL A 9 -2.63 6.72 2.77
C VAL A 9 -2.10 7.97 3.47
N HIS A 10 -0.93 7.88 4.13
CA HIS A 10 -0.32 9.05 4.75
C HIS A 10 0.36 9.84 3.63
N ASP A 11 -0.15 11.04 3.35
CA ASP A 11 0.40 11.93 2.34
C ASP A 11 1.89 12.20 2.64
N GLY A 12 2.77 11.71 1.76
CA GLY A 12 4.22 11.90 1.84
C GLY A 12 5.02 10.73 2.43
N GLU A 13 4.36 9.70 2.96
CA GLU A 13 5.04 8.50 3.45
C GLU A 13 5.26 7.47 2.32
N LYS A 14 6.19 6.54 2.57
CA LYS A 14 6.51 5.45 1.65
C LYS A 14 5.23 4.66 1.31
N PRO A 15 4.97 4.34 0.03
CA PRO A 15 3.79 3.57 -0.37
C PRO A 15 3.67 2.25 0.41
N LEU A 16 2.44 1.90 0.77
CA LEU A 16 2.12 0.68 1.51
C LEU A 16 2.26 -0.55 0.62
N ARG A 17 2.67 -1.68 1.19
CA ARG A 17 2.84 -2.94 0.45
C ARG A 17 1.54 -3.33 -0.28
N PRO A 18 1.61 -3.78 -1.54
CA PRO A 18 0.42 -4.15 -2.30
C PRO A 18 -0.23 -5.40 -1.72
N ASN A 19 -1.55 -5.51 -1.89
CA ASN A 19 -2.29 -6.66 -1.38
C ASN A 19 -2.12 -7.88 -2.29
N GLY A 20 -1.81 -9.03 -1.68
CA GLY A 20 -1.80 -10.32 -2.38
C GLY A 20 -3.21 -10.82 -2.72
N PRO A 21 -3.35 -11.84 -3.59
CA PRO A 21 -4.66 -12.35 -4.03
C PRO A 21 -5.55 -12.80 -2.87
N TYR A 22 -4.97 -13.47 -1.87
CA TYR A 22 -5.67 -13.90 -0.67
C TYR A 22 -6.18 -12.72 0.18
N VAL A 23 -5.39 -11.66 0.31
CA VAL A 23 -5.77 -10.49 1.12
C VAL A 23 -6.93 -9.74 0.48
N ILE A 24 -6.94 -9.66 -0.85
CA ILE A 24 -8.06 -9.07 -1.61
C ILE A 24 -9.34 -9.90 -1.38
N PHE A 25 -9.24 -11.23 -1.53
CA PHE A 25 -10.35 -12.14 -1.22
C PHE A 25 -10.84 -12.00 0.21
N TYR A 26 -9.93 -11.97 1.19
CA TYR A 26 -10.25 -11.84 2.60
C TYR A 26 -11.00 -10.54 2.91
N LYS A 27 -10.62 -9.43 2.28
CA LYS A 27 -11.33 -8.14 2.42
C LYS A 27 -12.76 -8.19 1.89
N GLU A 28 -13.00 -8.92 0.81
CA GLU A 28 -14.35 -9.09 0.23
C GLU A 28 -15.21 -10.08 1.02
N GLU A 29 -14.64 -11.17 1.53
CA GLU A 29 -15.40 -12.22 2.23
C GLU A 29 -15.63 -11.95 3.70
N ARG A 30 -14.70 -11.28 4.40
CA ARG A 30 -14.84 -11.03 5.84
C ARG A 30 -16.13 -10.30 6.21
N PRO A 31 -16.58 -9.24 5.50
CA PRO A 31 -17.85 -8.59 5.80
C PRO A 31 -19.05 -9.54 5.66
N LYS A 32 -19.05 -10.39 4.62
CA LYS A 32 -20.10 -11.40 4.42
C LYS A 32 -20.12 -12.42 5.55
N LEU A 33 -18.93 -12.86 5.98
CA LEU A 33 -18.81 -13.80 7.10
C LEU A 33 -19.27 -13.18 8.43
N LEU A 34 -19.01 -11.89 8.65
CA LEU A 34 -19.50 -11.18 9.84
C LEU A 34 -21.01 -10.98 9.82
N LEU A 35 -21.63 -10.89 8.64
CA LEU A 35 -23.09 -10.87 8.50
C LEU A 35 -23.71 -12.25 8.79
N GLU A 36 -23.07 -13.33 8.31
CA GLU A 36 -23.49 -14.71 8.58
C GLU A 36 -23.26 -15.11 10.05
N PHE A 37 -22.14 -14.68 10.63
CA PHE A 37 -21.70 -15.02 11.97
C PHE A 37 -21.20 -13.77 12.72
N PRO A 38 -22.11 -12.99 13.32
CA PRO A 38 -21.74 -11.72 13.97
C PRO A 38 -20.84 -11.86 15.20
N ASN A 39 -20.82 -13.03 15.84
CA ASN A 39 -20.01 -13.33 17.02
C ASN A 39 -18.80 -14.25 16.72
N ILE A 40 -18.43 -14.43 15.45
CA ILE A 40 -17.30 -15.31 15.10
C ILE A 40 -15.98 -14.73 15.60
N SER A 41 -15.13 -15.59 16.16
CA SER A 41 -13.79 -15.16 16.54
C SER A 41 -12.95 -14.86 15.29
N PHE A 42 -11.97 -13.97 15.42
CA PHE A 42 -11.06 -13.64 14.32
C PHE A 42 -10.35 -14.88 13.75
N ARG A 43 -9.94 -15.80 14.64
CA ARG A 43 -9.25 -17.04 14.28
C ARG A 43 -10.16 -17.95 13.47
N GLU A 44 -11.34 -18.27 13.98
CA GLU A 44 -12.31 -19.13 13.26
C GLU A 44 -12.74 -18.50 11.94
N GLY A 45 -12.88 -17.17 11.90
CA GLY A 45 -13.20 -16.45 10.68
C GLY A 45 -12.09 -16.56 9.62
N ALA A 46 -10.83 -16.40 10.03
CA ALA A 46 -9.68 -16.58 9.15
C ALA A 46 -9.55 -18.02 8.65
N ASP A 47 -9.77 -19.01 9.52
CA ASP A 47 -9.74 -20.43 9.14
C ASP A 47 -10.82 -20.73 8.09
N ARG A 48 -12.05 -20.24 8.27
CA ARG A 48 -13.14 -20.41 7.29
C ARG A 48 -12.83 -19.74 5.95
N ILE A 49 -12.31 -18.51 5.96
CA ILE A 49 -11.98 -17.79 4.73
C ILE A 49 -10.81 -18.47 4.00
N SER A 50 -9.81 -18.96 4.72
CA SER A 50 -8.69 -19.68 4.10
C SER A 50 -9.16 -20.99 3.44
N ALA A 51 -10.05 -21.74 4.07
CA ALA A 51 -10.69 -22.91 3.47
C ALA A 51 -11.50 -22.54 2.22
N ARG A 52 -12.31 -21.47 2.27
CA ARG A 52 -13.05 -20.96 1.10
C ARG A 52 -12.11 -20.57 -0.05
N PHE A 53 -10.98 -19.94 0.26
CA PHE A 53 -9.99 -19.54 -0.75
C PHE A 53 -9.33 -20.74 -1.44
N GLN A 54 -8.99 -21.78 -0.67
CA GLN A 54 -8.42 -23.02 -1.21
C GLN A 54 -9.42 -23.76 -2.11
N ALA A 55 -10.70 -23.71 -1.77
CA ALA A 55 -11.79 -24.31 -2.54
C ALA A 55 -12.20 -23.52 -3.80
N LEU A 56 -11.68 -22.31 -4.03
CA LEU A 56 -11.98 -21.54 -5.23
C LEU A 56 -11.54 -22.25 -6.51
N THR A 57 -12.35 -22.13 -7.56
CA THR A 57 -12.00 -22.64 -8.88
C THR A 57 -10.83 -21.84 -9.48
N PRO A 58 -10.09 -22.40 -10.45
CA PRO A 58 -9.00 -21.68 -11.12
C PRO A 58 -9.44 -20.33 -11.69
N THR A 59 -10.63 -20.25 -12.29
CA THR A 59 -11.20 -19.01 -12.85
C THR A 59 -11.47 -17.96 -11.77
N GLN A 60 -12.01 -18.36 -10.63
CA GLN A 60 -12.23 -17.44 -9.51
C GLN A 60 -10.91 -16.96 -8.92
N ARG A 61 -9.93 -17.85 -8.78
CA ARG A 61 -8.58 -17.50 -8.31
C ARG A 61 -7.90 -16.53 -9.26
N GLU A 62 -8.05 -16.72 -10.57
CA GLU A 62 -7.48 -15.84 -11.59
C GLU A 62 -8.00 -14.40 -11.47
N LYS A 63 -9.28 -14.20 -11.14
CA LYS A 63 -9.84 -12.87 -10.84
C LYS A 63 -9.03 -12.17 -9.74
N TYR A 64 -8.78 -12.84 -8.62
CA TYR A 64 -8.01 -12.28 -7.50
C TYR A 64 -6.53 -12.09 -7.84
N THR A 65 -5.96 -12.98 -8.67
CA THR A 65 -4.59 -12.81 -9.19
C THR A 65 -4.47 -11.54 -10.04
N LYS A 66 -5.41 -11.31 -10.96
CA LYS A 66 -5.45 -10.08 -11.78
C LYS A 66 -5.59 -8.82 -10.93
N MET A 67 -6.49 -8.85 -9.94
CA MET A 67 -6.65 -7.72 -9.01
C MET A 67 -5.37 -7.46 -8.20
N SER A 68 -4.66 -8.52 -7.79
CA SER A 68 -3.38 -8.37 -7.09
C SER A 68 -2.26 -7.82 -7.98
N GLN A 69 -2.24 -8.21 -9.26
CA GLN A 69 -1.32 -7.63 -10.24
C GLN A 69 -1.56 -6.13 -10.44
N LEU A 70 -2.82 -5.71 -10.57
CA LEU A 70 -3.17 -4.29 -10.66
C LEU A 70 -2.76 -3.50 -9.41
N GLU A 71 -2.96 -4.05 -8.21
CA GLU A 71 -2.47 -3.44 -6.97
C GLU A 71 -0.94 -3.33 -6.93
N MET A 72 -0.23 -4.34 -7.43
CA MET A 72 1.23 -4.34 -7.54
C MET A 72 1.70 -3.26 -8.52
N GLU A 73 1.07 -3.13 -9.68
CA GLU A 73 1.37 -2.08 -10.66
C GLU A 73 1.15 -0.68 -10.07
N ARG A 74 0.03 -0.47 -9.36
CA ARG A 74 -0.22 0.78 -8.63
C ARG A 74 0.90 1.07 -7.64
N TYR A 75 1.27 0.09 -6.81
CA TYR A 75 2.34 0.24 -5.83
C TYR A 75 3.69 0.56 -6.47
N ILE A 76 4.04 -0.07 -7.58
CA ILE A 76 5.29 0.20 -8.30
C ILE A 76 5.31 1.65 -8.78
N ARG A 77 4.22 2.13 -9.38
CA ARG A 77 4.10 3.52 -9.87
C ARG A 77 4.21 4.52 -8.72
N GLU A 78 3.42 4.35 -7.66
CA GLU A 78 3.46 5.22 -6.48
C GLU A 78 4.85 5.21 -5.81
N THR A 79 5.52 4.05 -5.78
CA THR A 79 6.88 3.93 -5.21
C THR A 79 7.91 4.65 -6.05
N LEU A 80 7.78 4.59 -7.38
CA LEU A 80 8.67 5.31 -8.29
C LEU A 80 8.50 6.82 -8.15
N GLU A 81 7.25 7.29 -8.13
CA GLU A 81 6.92 8.71 -7.91
C GLU A 81 7.44 9.21 -6.56
N TRP A 82 7.22 8.44 -5.49
CA TRP A 82 7.75 8.76 -4.16
C TRP A 82 9.28 8.85 -4.16
N LYS A 83 9.98 7.88 -4.79
CA LYS A 83 11.45 7.90 -4.89
C LYS A 83 11.96 9.11 -5.66
N ASN A 84 11.35 9.45 -6.79
CA ASN A 84 11.73 10.61 -7.58
C ASN A 84 11.53 11.91 -6.79
N ALA A 85 10.39 12.04 -6.09
CA ALA A 85 10.15 13.18 -5.23
C ALA A 85 11.16 13.31 -4.07
N GLN A 86 11.66 12.19 -3.54
CA GLN A 86 12.75 12.22 -2.54
C GLN A 86 14.06 12.69 -3.18
N LEU A 87 14.42 12.16 -4.36
CA LEU A 87 15.64 12.56 -5.08
C LEU A 87 15.63 14.04 -5.46
N ASP A 88 14.49 14.58 -5.89
CA ASP A 88 14.37 16.00 -6.23
C ASP A 88 14.53 16.90 -5.01
N LYS A 89 14.00 16.50 -3.85
CA LYS A 89 14.21 17.21 -2.58
C LYS A 89 15.68 17.19 -2.16
N GLU A 90 16.33 16.04 -2.29
CA GLU A 90 17.77 15.91 -2.00
C GLU A 90 18.61 16.76 -2.95
N ARG A 91 18.32 16.72 -4.25
CA ARG A 91 18.96 17.55 -5.27
C ARG A 91 18.83 19.03 -4.95
N TYR A 92 17.60 19.50 -4.69
CA TYR A 92 17.35 20.90 -4.34
C TYR A 92 18.14 21.33 -3.11
N LYS A 93 18.22 20.45 -2.09
CA LYS A 93 19.00 20.71 -0.88
C LYS A 93 20.50 20.81 -1.19
N TRP A 94 21.03 19.93 -2.04
CA TRP A 94 22.44 19.97 -2.47
C TRP A 94 22.76 21.19 -3.30
N GLU A 95 21.94 21.53 -4.30
CA GLU A 95 22.12 22.72 -5.13
C GLU A 95 22.03 24.00 -4.31
N SER A 96 21.11 24.08 -3.34
CA SER A 96 21.03 25.23 -2.42
C SER A 96 22.26 25.33 -1.51
N LEU A 97 22.84 24.22 -1.08
CA LEU A 97 24.05 24.21 -0.26
C LEU A 97 25.27 24.61 -1.08
N GLU A 98 25.40 24.04 -2.28
CA GLU A 98 26.47 24.37 -3.21
C GLU A 98 26.44 25.84 -3.61
N TRP A 99 25.26 26.37 -3.94
CA TRP A 99 25.08 27.79 -4.23
C TRP A 99 25.50 28.69 -3.05
N LYS A 100 25.18 28.30 -1.81
CA LYS A 100 25.61 29.04 -0.61
C LYS A 100 27.13 28.99 -0.43
N ASN A 101 27.73 27.81 -0.56
CA ASN A 101 29.18 27.63 -0.46
C ASN A 101 29.92 28.41 -1.56
N GLU A 102 29.34 28.46 -2.76
CA GLU A 102 29.89 29.20 -3.90
C GLU A 102 29.81 30.72 -3.66
N ILE A 103 28.69 31.25 -3.16
CA ILE A 103 28.60 32.66 -2.75
C ILE A 103 29.66 33.00 -1.69
N GLU A 104 29.84 32.13 -0.68
CA GLU A 104 30.86 32.32 0.36
C GLU A 104 32.29 32.29 -0.21
N ARG A 105 32.55 31.44 -1.21
CA ARG A 105 33.85 31.37 -1.92
C ARG A 105 34.14 32.60 -2.77
N ILE A 106 33.13 33.14 -3.45
CA ILE A 106 33.29 34.30 -4.35
C ILE A 106 33.47 35.61 -3.55
N GLY A 107 33.21 35.59 -2.24
CA GLY A 107 33.58 36.68 -1.34
C GLY A 107 32.78 37.97 -1.58
N PHE A 108 31.49 37.85 -1.89
CA PHE A 108 30.59 39.00 -1.93
C PHE A 108 30.01 39.24 -0.52
N TYR A 109 30.66 40.13 0.24
CA TYR A 109 30.11 40.84 1.41
C TYR A 109 30.01 42.32 1.08
#